data_AF-A0A3D1BVC7-F1
#
_entry.id   AF-A0A3D1BVC7-F1
#
_cell.length_a   1.000
_cell.length_b   1.000
_cell.length_c   1.000
_cell.angle_alpha   90.00
_cell.angle_beta   90.00
_cell.angle_gamma   90.00
#
_symmetry.space_group_name_H-M   'P 1'
#
loop_
_entity.id
_entity.type
_entity.pdbx_description
1 polymer ?
#
loop_
_entity_poly.entity_id
_entity_poly.type
_entity_poly.pdbx_seq_one_letter_code
_entity_poly.pdbx_strand_id
1 'polypeptide(L)'
;MRIINLLLILSLFVMSCNKDKNVINKEWHKDVKRVGMVVKVKPEVIDEYKKLHADGNAGVRDLLEKYNMRNFSIYLVQLADSNWYEFAYYEYWGDNLEENMKKLAEEPRNIEWLSKCDPMQEGIFEEQEGWYHMDKIYFNY
;
A
#
# COMPACT_ATOMS: atom_id res chain seq x y z
N MET A 1 -52.07 -42.79 -48.55
CA MET A 1 -52.97 -41.76 -49.14
C MET A 1 -53.78 -41.12 -48.02
N ARG A 2 -53.51 -39.84 -47.69
CA ARG A 2 -54.30 -38.83 -46.94
C ARG A 2 -53.31 -37.82 -46.36
N ILE A 3 -52.90 -36.85 -47.18
CA ILE A 3 -53.45 -35.48 -47.32
C ILE A 3 -52.85 -34.53 -46.27
N ILE A 4 -52.03 -33.64 -46.83
CA ILE A 4 -51.45 -32.41 -46.29
C ILE A 4 -52.57 -31.44 -45.88
N ASN A 5 -52.39 -30.75 -44.76
CA ASN A 5 -52.98 -29.45 -44.41
C ASN A 5 -52.08 -28.86 -43.32
N LEU A 6 -51.77 -27.58 -43.22
CA LEU A 6 -51.86 -26.37 -44.04
C LEU A 6 -51.10 -25.36 -43.16
N LEU A 7 -50.19 -24.57 -43.74
CA LEU A 7 -49.48 -23.51 -43.01
C LEU A 7 -50.46 -22.55 -42.32
N LEU A 8 -50.14 -22.17 -41.07
CA LEU A 8 -50.57 -20.90 -40.50
C LEU A 8 -49.37 -20.28 -39.74
N ILE A 9 -48.84 -19.23 -40.36
CA ILE A 9 -47.80 -18.35 -39.84
C ILE A 9 -48.43 -17.45 -38.78
N LEU A 10 -47.84 -17.37 -37.58
CA LEU A 10 -47.74 -16.07 -36.90
C LEU A 10 -46.60 -16.10 -35.86
N SER A 11 -45.63 -15.23 -36.10
CA SER A 11 -44.54 -14.81 -35.22
C SER A 11 -44.96 -14.66 -33.76
N LEU A 12 -44.14 -15.13 -32.82
CA LEU A 12 -43.87 -14.42 -31.57
C LEU A 12 -42.62 -15.00 -30.88
N PHE A 13 -41.69 -14.08 -30.61
CA PHE A 13 -40.66 -14.15 -29.59
C PHE A 13 -39.46 -15.08 -29.80
N VAL A 14 -38.47 -14.53 -30.51
CA VAL A 14 -37.06 -14.69 -30.15
C VAL A 14 -36.89 -14.09 -28.74
N MET A 15 -36.94 -14.92 -27.70
CA MET A 15 -36.53 -14.50 -26.36
C MET A 15 -35.09 -14.96 -26.10
N SER A 16 -34.23 -13.96 -26.15
CA SER A 16 -32.84 -13.97 -25.71
C SER A 16 -32.65 -14.66 -24.35
N CYS A 17 -31.67 -15.56 -24.28
CA CYS A 17 -30.80 -15.64 -23.11
C CYS A 17 -29.34 -15.60 -23.59
N ASN A 18 -28.94 -14.43 -24.05
CA ASN A 18 -27.53 -14.07 -24.21
C ASN A 18 -27.15 -13.15 -23.04
N LYS A 19 -26.99 -13.74 -21.85
CA LYS A 19 -26.43 -13.09 -20.66
C LYS A 19 -25.71 -14.17 -19.89
N ASP A 20 -24.42 -14.33 -20.15
CA ASP A 20 -23.42 -14.85 -19.19
C ASP A 20 -22.03 -14.81 -19.85
N LYS A 21 -21.60 -13.61 -20.24
CA LYS A 21 -20.18 -13.34 -20.57
C LYS A 21 -19.51 -12.34 -19.62
N ASN A 22 -20.18 -11.99 -18.50
CA ASN A 22 -19.70 -10.97 -17.56
C ASN A 22 -19.53 -11.46 -16.11
N VAL A 23 -19.38 -12.77 -15.88
CA VAL A 23 -19.16 -13.31 -14.52
C VAL A 23 -17.70 -13.70 -14.27
N ILE A 24 -16.82 -13.59 -15.27
CA ILE A 24 -15.39 -13.90 -15.11
C ILE A 24 -14.58 -12.60 -15.21
N ASN A 25 -13.83 -12.29 -14.15
CA ASN A 25 -12.88 -11.17 -13.94
C ASN A 25 -13.36 -9.91 -13.20
N LYS A 26 -13.61 -10.00 -11.88
CA LYS A 26 -13.46 -8.82 -11.02
C LYS A 26 -13.05 -9.11 -9.57
N GLU A 27 -12.21 -10.12 -9.32
CA GLU A 27 -11.73 -10.45 -7.96
C GLU A 27 -10.21 -10.57 -7.83
N TRP A 28 -9.42 -10.10 -8.81
CA TRP A 28 -7.98 -10.38 -8.81
C TRP A 28 -7.10 -9.32 -8.14
N HIS A 29 -7.63 -8.15 -7.78
CA HIS A 29 -6.85 -7.11 -7.11
C HIS A 29 -7.71 -6.37 -6.09
N LYS A 30 -7.42 -6.53 -4.79
CA LYS A 30 -7.90 -5.59 -3.78
C LYS A 30 -7.30 -4.22 -4.12
N ASP A 31 -8.13 -3.18 -4.14
CA ASP A 31 -7.65 -1.80 -4.25
C ASP A 31 -6.90 -1.43 -2.95
N VAL A 32 -5.58 -1.60 -2.97
CA VAL A 32 -4.70 -1.29 -1.85
C VAL A 32 -4.19 0.14 -1.93
N LYS A 33 -4.07 0.81 -0.78
CA LYS A 33 -3.50 2.15 -0.71
C LYS A 33 -1.98 2.06 -0.66
N ARG A 34 -1.31 2.49 -1.72
CA ARG A 34 0.16 2.51 -1.83
C ARG A 34 0.68 3.85 -1.34
N VAL A 35 1.61 3.84 -0.41
CA VAL A 35 2.17 5.03 0.23
C VAL A 35 3.68 5.06 -0.03
N GLY A 36 4.14 6.17 -0.62
CA GLY A 36 5.56 6.51 -0.68
C GLY A 36 5.82 7.70 0.23
N MET A 37 6.91 7.65 0.98
CA MET A 37 7.30 8.71 1.89
C MET A 37 8.82 8.86 1.93
N VAL A 38 9.29 10.06 2.27
CA VAL A 38 10.71 10.40 2.32
C VAL A 38 11.02 11.21 3.58
N VAL A 39 12.18 10.96 4.17
CA VAL A 39 12.74 11.69 5.31
C VAL A 39 14.25 11.80 5.12
N LYS A 40 14.91 12.73 5.83
CA LYS A 40 16.37 12.73 5.93
C LYS A 40 16.81 11.94 7.15
N VAL A 41 18.00 11.35 7.07
CA VAL A 41 18.68 10.71 8.20
C VAL A 41 19.96 11.46 8.48
N LYS A 42 20.25 11.72 9.75
CA LYS A 42 21.44 12.48 10.13
C LYS A 42 22.71 11.69 9.77
N PRO A 43 23.74 12.33 9.15
CA PRO A 43 24.92 11.64 8.66
C PRO A 43 25.70 10.91 9.76
N GLU A 44 25.68 11.42 10.99
CA GLU A 44 26.41 10.85 12.13
C GLU A 44 25.87 9.51 12.64
N VAL A 45 24.63 9.12 12.29
CA VAL A 45 23.97 7.90 12.80
C VAL A 45 23.71 6.86 11.71
N ILE A 46 24.19 7.03 10.49
CA ILE A 46 23.86 6.15 9.35
C ILE A 46 24.20 4.68 9.60
N ASP A 47 25.35 4.39 10.22
CA ASP A 47 25.74 3.02 10.53
C ASP A 47 24.88 2.39 11.63
N GLU A 48 24.45 3.19 12.60
CA GLU A 48 23.51 2.75 13.65
C GLU A 48 22.12 2.52 13.05
N TYR A 49 21.65 3.43 12.19
CA TYR A 49 20.36 3.34 11.50
C TYR A 49 20.24 2.03 10.71
N LYS A 50 21.29 1.69 9.95
CA LYS A 50 21.36 0.43 9.17
C LYS A 50 21.34 -0.80 10.07
N LYS A 51 22.06 -0.79 11.19
CA LYS A 51 22.06 -1.91 12.16
C LYS A 51 20.70 -2.08 12.82
N LEU A 52 20.06 -0.96 13.19
CA LEU A 52 18.74 -0.95 13.81
C LEU A 52 17.70 -1.57 12.88
N HIS A 53 17.74 -1.25 11.59
CA HIS A 53 16.80 -1.75 10.57
C HIS A 53 17.20 -3.06 9.89
N ALA A 54 18.32 -3.69 10.27
CA ALA A 54 18.77 -4.94 9.68
C ALA A 54 17.73 -6.08 9.88
N ASP A 55 17.71 -7.04 8.96
CA ASP A 55 16.76 -8.17 9.00
C ASP A 55 16.87 -9.01 10.29
N GLY A 56 18.05 -9.05 10.91
CA GLY A 56 18.26 -9.73 12.19
C GLY A 56 17.60 -9.05 13.40
N ASN A 57 17.17 -7.80 13.28
CA ASN A 57 16.41 -7.10 14.32
C ASN A 57 14.94 -7.04 13.91
N ALA A 58 14.07 -7.80 14.58
CA ALA A 58 12.65 -7.86 14.24
C ALA A 58 11.91 -6.51 14.35
N GLY A 59 12.38 -5.61 15.22
CA GLY A 59 11.76 -4.31 15.48
C GLY A 59 10.27 -4.41 15.79
N VAL A 60 9.45 -3.73 15.01
CA VAL A 60 7.98 -3.69 15.15
C VAL A 60 7.24 -4.27 13.94
N ARG A 61 7.88 -5.15 13.15
CA ARG A 61 7.30 -5.73 11.92
C ARG A 61 5.92 -6.36 12.14
N ASP A 62 5.72 -7.00 13.28
CA ASP A 62 4.45 -7.61 13.64
C ASP A 62 3.33 -6.57 13.90
N LEU A 63 3.67 -5.39 14.44
CA LEU A 63 2.74 -4.28 14.57
C LEU A 63 2.40 -3.69 13.21
N LEU A 64 3.39 -3.57 12.32
CA LEU A 64 3.15 -3.11 10.96
C LEU A 64 2.13 -4.01 10.24
N GLU A 65 2.30 -5.33 10.36
CA GLU A 65 1.35 -6.31 9.83
C GLU A 65 -0.03 -6.24 10.50
N LYS A 66 -0.07 -6.16 11.84
CA LYS A 66 -1.31 -6.05 12.64
C LYS A 66 -2.17 -4.86 12.19
N TYR A 67 -1.54 -3.74 11.83
CA TYR A 67 -2.19 -2.52 11.35
C TYR A 67 -2.18 -2.38 9.82
N ASN A 68 -2.17 -3.53 9.13
CA ASN A 68 -2.39 -3.67 7.69
C ASN A 68 -1.35 -3.00 6.78
N MET A 69 -0.14 -2.72 7.26
CA MET A 69 0.97 -2.29 6.41
C MET A 69 1.76 -3.51 5.94
N ARG A 70 1.84 -3.69 4.62
CA ARG A 70 2.50 -4.82 3.96
C ARG A 70 3.45 -4.33 2.89
N ASN A 71 4.34 -5.21 2.43
CA ASN A 71 5.37 -4.87 1.45
C ASN A 71 6.16 -3.60 1.85
N PHE A 72 6.38 -3.41 3.16
CA PHE A 72 7.07 -2.24 3.68
C PHE A 72 8.58 -2.41 3.43
N SER A 73 9.11 -1.56 2.56
CA SER A 73 10.56 -1.44 2.30
C SER A 73 11.07 -0.05 2.65
N ILE A 74 12.31 0.00 3.13
CA ILE A 74 13.09 1.22 3.37
C ILE A 74 14.33 1.18 2.47
N TYR A 75 14.61 2.29 1.80
CA TYR A 75 15.78 2.50 0.96
C TYR A 75 16.53 3.72 1.46
N LEU A 76 17.86 3.65 1.52
CA LEU A 76 18.70 4.75 1.98
C LEU A 76 19.69 5.13 0.88
N VAL A 77 19.83 6.43 0.61
CA VAL A 77 20.75 6.96 -0.40
C VAL A 77 21.35 8.28 0.05
N GLN A 78 22.62 8.52 -0.28
CA GLN A 78 23.22 9.84 -0.17
C GLN A 78 23.12 10.54 -1.53
N LEU A 79 22.53 11.74 -1.57
CA LEU A 79 22.38 12.51 -2.80
C LEU A 79 23.53 13.52 -2.98
N ALA A 80 23.53 14.21 -4.12
CA ALA A 80 24.61 15.12 -4.52
C ALA A 80 24.77 16.34 -3.58
N ASP A 81 23.74 16.68 -2.82
CA ASP A 81 23.77 17.70 -1.76
C ASP A 81 24.44 17.20 -0.47
N SER A 82 25.01 15.99 -0.50
CA SER A 82 25.66 15.29 0.62
C SER A 82 24.73 14.87 1.77
N ASN A 83 23.43 15.13 1.66
CA ASN A 83 22.44 14.69 2.64
C ASN A 83 22.05 13.23 2.41
N TRP A 84 21.70 12.55 3.49
CA TRP A 84 21.17 11.18 3.45
C TRP A 84 19.65 11.23 3.44
N TYR A 85 19.06 10.52 2.48
CA TYR A 85 17.62 10.40 2.32
C TYR A 85 17.19 8.97 2.48
N GLU A 86 16.14 8.80 3.26
CA GLU A 86 15.44 7.56 3.45
C GLU A 86 14.11 7.62 2.71
N PHE A 87 13.89 6.67 1.81
CA PHE A 87 12.65 6.47 1.09
C PHE A 87 11.97 5.21 1.62
N ALA A 88 10.74 5.36 2.09
CA ALA A 88 9.91 4.24 2.49
C ALA A 88 8.73 4.06 1.55
N TYR A 89 8.40 2.78 1.32
CA TYR A 89 7.21 2.38 0.58
C TYR A 89 6.47 1.33 1.38
N TYR A 90 5.15 1.42 1.47
CA TYR A 90 4.30 0.32 1.94
C TYR A 90 2.96 0.29 1.21
N GLU A 91 2.32 -0.87 1.25
CA GLU A 91 0.94 -1.07 0.86
C GLU A 91 0.07 -1.17 2.10
N TYR A 92 -0.95 -0.35 2.18
CA TYR A 92 -1.97 -0.44 3.21
C TYR A 92 -3.16 -1.26 2.68
N TRP A 93 -3.45 -2.33 3.41
CA TRP A 93 -4.45 -3.35 3.07
C TRP A 93 -5.71 -3.26 3.92
N GLY A 94 -5.80 -2.32 4.86
CA GLY A 94 -6.99 -2.15 5.70
C GLY A 94 -8.01 -1.21 5.07
N ASP A 95 -9.12 -1.00 5.77
CA ASP A 95 -10.22 -0.18 5.26
C ASP A 95 -10.23 1.24 5.85
N ASN A 96 -9.56 1.46 7.00
CA ASN A 96 -9.45 2.77 7.66
C ASN A 96 -8.02 3.09 8.12
N LEU A 97 -7.23 3.73 7.24
CA LEU A 97 -5.83 4.05 7.53
C LEU A 97 -5.68 4.95 8.75
N GLU A 98 -6.49 6.01 8.85
CA GLU A 98 -6.38 6.99 9.93
C GLU A 98 -6.59 6.33 11.31
N GLU A 99 -7.61 5.49 11.43
CA GLU A 99 -7.88 4.75 12.66
C GLU A 99 -6.76 3.77 13.01
N ASN A 100 -6.21 3.06 12.01
CA ASN A 100 -5.11 2.12 12.22
C ASN A 100 -3.82 2.84 12.64
N MET A 101 -3.52 4.01 12.07
CA MET A 101 -2.36 4.81 12.47
C MET A 101 -2.52 5.38 13.89
N LYS A 102 -3.72 5.80 14.29
CA LYS A 102 -3.99 6.21 15.68
C LYS A 102 -3.75 5.06 16.66
N LYS A 103 -4.28 3.87 16.37
CA LYS A 103 -4.07 2.68 17.21
C LYS A 103 -2.60 2.26 17.26
N LEU A 104 -1.88 2.33 16.13
CA LEU A 104 -0.44 2.04 16.10
C LEU A 104 0.37 3.04 16.93
N ALA A 105 0.01 4.32 16.90
CA ALA A 105 0.67 5.37 17.70
C ALA A 105 0.51 5.14 19.21
N GLU A 106 -0.54 4.43 19.64
CA GLU A 106 -0.79 4.07 21.04
C GLU A 106 -0.07 2.78 21.48
N GLU A 107 0.54 2.02 20.57
CA GLU A 107 1.23 0.76 20.91
C GLU A 107 2.54 1.03 21.67
N PRO A 108 2.72 0.49 22.89
CA PRO A 108 3.93 0.76 23.69
C PRO A 108 5.24 0.39 23.00
N ARG A 109 5.27 -0.73 22.27
CA ARG A 109 6.48 -1.15 21.51
C ARG A 109 6.75 -0.25 20.31
N ASN A 110 5.70 0.31 19.68
CA ASN A 110 5.88 1.27 18.60
C ASN A 110 6.43 2.58 19.13
N ILE A 111 5.92 3.06 20.28
CA ILE A 111 6.44 4.25 20.96
C ILE A 111 7.93 4.06 21.33
N GLU A 112 8.28 2.90 21.92
CA GLU A 112 9.68 2.60 22.26
C GLU A 112 10.56 2.54 21.00
N TRP A 113 10.09 1.93 19.93
CA TRP A 113 10.79 1.88 18.65
C TRP A 113 11.03 3.29 18.07
N LEU A 114 10.00 4.12 18.03
CA LEU A 114 10.08 5.49 17.50
C LEU A 114 10.97 6.38 18.37
N SER A 115 10.99 6.20 19.69
CA SER A 115 11.93 6.93 20.57
C SER A 115 13.42 6.70 20.22
N LYS A 116 13.73 5.60 19.53
CA LYS A 116 15.08 5.31 19.01
C LYS A 116 15.27 5.89 17.60
N CYS A 117 14.23 5.81 16.76
CA CYS A 117 14.32 6.20 15.35
C CYS A 117 14.16 7.72 15.13
N ASP A 118 13.18 8.35 15.77
CA ASP A 118 12.83 9.77 15.57
C ASP A 118 14.02 10.71 15.78
N PRO A 119 14.89 10.53 16.80
CA PRO A 119 16.07 11.39 16.97
C PRO A 119 17.11 11.28 15.85
N MET A 120 17.08 10.19 15.06
CA MET A 120 17.99 9.95 13.94
C MET A 120 17.52 10.64 12.64
N GLN A 121 16.27 11.08 12.59
CA GLN A 121 15.61 11.59 11.40
C GLN A 121 15.41 13.11 11.46
N GLU A 122 15.25 13.73 10.29
CA GLU A 122 14.90 15.15 10.15
C GLU A 122 14.01 15.35 8.91
N GLY A 123 13.17 16.40 8.91
CA GLY A 123 12.31 16.67 7.77
C GLY A 123 13.08 17.12 6.52
N ILE A 124 12.46 16.92 5.36
CA ILE A 124 13.07 17.32 4.08
C ILE A 124 12.87 18.83 3.79
N PHE A 125 11.95 19.49 4.50
CA PHE A 125 11.68 20.93 4.43
C PHE A 125 11.89 21.59 5.80
N GLU A 126 12.23 22.88 5.83
CA GLU A 126 12.65 23.59 7.06
C GLU A 126 11.60 23.58 8.19
N GLU A 127 10.32 23.66 7.85
CA GLU A 127 9.21 23.70 8.83
C GLU A 127 8.47 22.37 8.96
N GLN A 128 9.03 21.29 8.41
CA GLN A 128 8.43 19.97 8.43
C GLN A 128 9.22 19.06 9.38
N GLU A 129 8.52 18.38 10.28
CA GLU A 129 9.10 17.32 11.10
C GLU A 129 8.77 15.95 10.49
N GLY A 130 9.66 14.97 10.68
CA GLY A 130 9.43 13.57 10.31
C GLY A 130 9.26 13.33 8.81
N TRP A 131 8.38 12.39 8.46
CA TRP A 131 8.19 11.91 7.09
C TRP A 131 7.35 12.84 6.22
N TYR A 132 7.78 13.05 4.98
CA TYR A 132 6.99 13.70 3.93
C TYR A 132 6.30 12.67 3.05
N HIS A 133 4.98 12.76 2.91
CA HIS A 133 4.21 11.89 2.02
C HIS A 133 4.30 12.38 0.57
N MET A 134 4.69 11.49 -0.34
CA MET A 134 4.86 11.81 -1.76
C MET A 134 3.59 11.49 -2.56
N ASP A 135 3.36 12.26 -3.62
CA ASP A 135 2.28 12.00 -4.58
C ASP A 135 2.58 10.79 -5.45
N LYS A 136 1.68 9.80 -5.42
CA LYS A 136 1.73 8.67 -6.34
C LYS A 136 1.09 9.06 -7.68
N ILE A 137 1.93 9.37 -8.67
CA ILE A 137 1.47 9.83 -9.99
C ILE A 137 1.23 8.70 -11.01
N TYR A 138 1.77 7.50 -10.78
CA TYR A 138 1.65 6.36 -11.69
C TYR A 138 1.66 5.04 -10.92
N PHE A 139 0.93 4.04 -11.43
CA PHE A 139 0.96 2.66 -10.98
C PHE A 139 0.58 1.74 -12.15
N ASN A 140 1.34 0.67 -12.34
CA ASN A 140 1.04 -0.41 -13.27
C ASN A 140 0.87 -1.70 -12.46
N TYR A 141 -0.24 -2.41 -12.65
CA TYR A 141 -0.56 -3.65 -11.94
C TYR A 141 -0.22 -4.89 -12.76
#